data_AF-A0A094KBK5-F1
#
_entry.id   AF-A0A094KBK5-F1
#
_cell.length_a   1.000
_cell.length_b   1.000
_cell.length_c   1.000
_cell.angle_alpha   90.00
_cell.angle_beta   90.00
_cell.angle_gamma   90.00
#
_symmetry.space_group_name_H-M   'P 1'
#
loop_
_entity.id
_entity.type
_entity.pdbx_description
1 polymer ?
#
loop_
_entity_poly.entity_id
_entity_poly.type
_entity_poly.pdbx_seq_one_letter_code
_entity_poly.pdbx_strand_id
1 'polypeptide(L)'
;PSEEMITLMWSFVVSIHSIGGLLGSLCAGYLSVRFGRKKAMLSANIPALLSATLMGLSRLCGSFEMIIAGRLFSGVCGGLALNIHLMYAGECAPRRLRGLFAITASTAIAVGKFVGFALGLREVLGVDALWPVLMAINALPALIQLLTLPFFPNSPRYLLIDKKDKEGCIEAVKQLWGDGDHMAEINDMMAEQEAIRGEEAKSICDLFRDKAVRWQFITLFLVSSCTQLIGINVV
;
A
#
# COMPACT_ATOMS: atom_id res chain seq x y z
N PRO A 1 33.84 7.65 14.48
CA PRO A 1 32.72 8.61 14.25
C PRO A 1 32.27 9.15 15.62
N SER A 2 31.85 10.41 15.72
CA SER A 2 31.28 10.94 16.97
C SER A 2 29.89 10.31 17.24
N GLU A 3 29.49 10.19 18.50
CA GLU A 3 28.15 9.68 18.88
C GLU A 3 27.03 10.50 18.24
N GLU A 4 27.23 11.82 18.12
CA GLU A 4 26.32 12.72 17.41
C GLU A 4 26.16 12.35 15.94
N MET A 5 27.26 12.03 15.26
CA MET A 5 27.23 11.61 13.85
C MET A 5 26.48 10.28 13.68
N ILE A 6 26.72 9.30 14.56
CA ILE A 6 26.03 8.00 14.53
C ILE A 6 24.52 8.20 14.74
N THR A 7 24.14 9.03 15.72
CA THR A 7 22.73 9.32 16.03
C THR A 7 22.05 10.03 14.87
N LEU A 8 22.74 10.98 14.23
CA LEU A 8 22.22 11.70 13.07
C LEU A 8 22.04 10.77 11.87
N MET A 9 23.02 9.91 11.58
CA MET A 9 22.93 8.91 10.52
C MET A 9 21.77 7.93 10.76
N TRP A 10 21.60 7.44 11.99
CA TRP A 10 20.49 6.56 12.36
C TRP A 10 19.13 7.24 12.19
N SER A 11 19.02 8.47 12.69
CA SER A 11 17.79 9.27 12.57
C SER A 11 17.41 9.51 11.11
N PHE A 12 18.41 9.73 10.25
CA PHE A 12 18.21 9.87 8.81
C PHE A 12 17.71 8.57 8.15
N VAL A 13 18.32 7.43 8.48
CA VAL A 13 17.90 6.10 8.01
C VAL A 13 16.47 5.76 8.42
N VAL A 14 16.04 6.18 9.61
CA VAL A 14 14.67 6.00 10.08
C VAL A 14 13.71 6.95 9.34
N SER A 15 14.08 8.22 9.21
CA SER A 15 13.20 9.27 8.65
C SER A 15 13.00 9.14 7.13
N ILE A 16 14.00 8.64 6.40
CA ILE A 16 13.92 8.46 4.93
C ILE A 16 12.83 7.46 4.52
N HIS A 17 12.47 6.53 5.41
CA HIS A 17 11.35 5.61 5.20
C HIS A 17 10.02 6.37 5.04
N SER A 18 9.76 7.36 5.90
CA SER A 18 8.57 8.20 5.83
C SER A 18 8.51 9.02 4.54
N ILE A 19 9.65 9.52 4.08
CA ILE A 19 9.76 10.23 2.79
C ILE A 19 9.43 9.28 1.64
N GLY A 20 9.94 8.05 1.67
CA GLY A 20 9.56 7.01 0.72
C GLY A 20 8.05 6.73 0.74
N GLY A 21 7.45 6.62 1.93
CA GLY A 21 6.01 6.43 2.10
C GLY A 21 5.16 7.54 1.48
N LEU A 22 5.60 8.80 1.62
CA LEU A 22 4.97 9.95 0.98
C LEU A 22 5.03 9.82 -0.55
N LEU A 23 6.22 9.57 -1.11
CA LEU A 23 6.41 9.41 -2.55
C LEU A 23 5.56 8.26 -3.12
N GLY A 24 5.55 7.11 -2.43
CA GLY A 24 4.72 5.98 -2.80
C GLY A 24 3.23 6.31 -2.78
N SER A 25 2.76 7.02 -1.75
CA SER A 25 1.35 7.41 -1.63
C SER A 25 0.90 8.38 -2.73
N LEU A 26 1.75 9.34 -3.11
CA LEU A 26 1.48 10.27 -4.22
C LEU A 26 1.38 9.54 -5.57
N CYS A 27 2.24 8.54 -5.80
CA CYS A 27 2.21 7.75 -7.03
C CYS A 27 1.06 6.72 -7.07
N ALA A 28 0.54 6.30 -5.92
CA ALA A 28 -0.48 5.25 -5.83
C ALA A 28 -1.76 5.57 -6.63
N GLY A 29 -2.26 6.81 -6.50
CA GLY A 29 -3.45 7.27 -7.22
C GLY A 29 -3.28 7.15 -8.74
N TYR A 30 -2.20 7.73 -9.26
CA TYR A 30 -1.88 7.68 -10.69
C TYR A 30 -1.72 6.25 -11.22
N LEU A 31 -0.96 5.41 -10.51
CA LEU A 31 -0.72 4.01 -10.92
C LEU A 31 -2.01 3.18 -10.90
N SER A 32 -2.87 3.39 -9.90
CA SER A 32 -4.12 2.65 -9.74
C SER A 32 -5.14 2.92 -10.84
N VAL A 33 -5.17 4.16 -11.36
CA VAL A 33 -6.04 4.55 -12.48
C VAL A 33 -5.43 4.07 -13.80
N ARG A 34 -4.13 4.34 -14.03
CA ARG A 34 -3.47 4.03 -15.31
C ARG A 34 -3.32 2.53 -15.57
N PHE A 35 -2.88 1.76 -14.58
CA PHE A 35 -2.60 0.33 -14.73
C PHE A 35 -3.72 -0.57 -14.18
N GLY A 36 -4.66 -0.01 -13.42
CA GLY A 36 -5.62 -0.77 -12.63
C GLY A 36 -5.03 -1.21 -11.30
N ARG A 37 -5.90 -1.49 -10.32
CA ARG A 37 -5.52 -1.74 -8.92
C ARG A 37 -4.62 -2.98 -8.78
N LYS A 38 -4.99 -4.08 -9.44
CA LYS A 38 -4.22 -5.34 -9.43
C LYS A 38 -2.79 -5.17 -9.96
N LYS A 39 -2.63 -4.57 -11.14
CA LYS A 39 -1.29 -4.36 -11.74
C LYS A 39 -0.47 -3.34 -10.96
N ALA A 40 -1.11 -2.32 -10.39
CA ALA A 40 -0.45 -1.36 -9.53
C ALA A 40 0.07 -2.01 -8.24
N MET A 41 -0.68 -2.94 -7.64
CA MET A 41 -0.19 -3.77 -6.52
C MET A 41 0.98 -4.65 -6.94
N LEU A 42 0.94 -5.26 -8.13
CA LEU A 42 2.08 -6.03 -8.65
C LEU A 42 3.33 -5.16 -8.83
N SER A 43 3.17 -3.93 -9.33
CA SER A 43 4.31 -3.01 -9.47
C SER A 43 4.91 -2.58 -8.13
N ALA A 44 4.15 -2.60 -7.03
CA ALA A 44 4.67 -2.31 -5.70
C ALA A 44 5.66 -3.37 -5.19
N ASN A 45 5.65 -4.59 -5.76
CA ASN A 45 6.68 -5.60 -5.44
C ASN A 45 8.07 -5.23 -5.95
N ILE A 46 8.18 -4.36 -6.98
CA ILE A 46 9.47 -3.91 -7.51
C ILE A 46 10.29 -3.18 -6.43
N PRO A 47 9.79 -2.09 -5.81
CA PRO A 47 10.51 -1.44 -4.72
C PRO A 47 10.67 -2.35 -3.49
N ALA A 48 9.78 -3.31 -3.24
CA ALA A 48 9.94 -4.30 -2.17
C ALA A 48 11.18 -5.18 -2.37
N LEU A 49 11.35 -5.73 -3.57
CA LEU A 49 12.49 -6.59 -3.91
C LEU A 49 13.81 -5.79 -3.97
N LEU A 50 13.76 -4.56 -4.49
CA LEU A 50 14.90 -3.64 -4.46
C LEU A 50 15.33 -3.33 -3.02
N SER A 51 14.37 -3.03 -2.14
CA SER A 51 14.64 -2.84 -0.72
C SER A 51 15.29 -4.06 -0.08
N ALA A 52 14.72 -5.25 -0.29
CA ALA A 52 15.25 -6.48 0.29
C ALA A 52 16.67 -6.79 -0.22
N THR A 53 16.93 -6.58 -1.50
CA THR A 53 18.23 -6.82 -2.12
C THR A 53 19.28 -5.82 -1.62
N LEU A 54 18.97 -4.53 -1.61
CA LEU A 54 19.89 -3.48 -1.15
C LEU A 54 20.24 -3.66 0.33
N MET A 55 19.24 -3.92 1.18
CA MET A 55 19.48 -4.09 2.61
C MET A 55 20.15 -5.43 2.92
N GLY A 56 19.80 -6.51 2.22
CA GLY A 56 20.41 -7.82 2.38
C GLY A 56 21.89 -7.87 1.96
N LEU A 57 22.25 -7.17 0.88
CA LEU A 57 23.63 -7.13 0.37
C LEU A 57 24.50 -6.04 1.01
N SER A 58 23.90 -5.08 1.73
CA SER A 58 24.61 -3.94 2.34
C SER A 58 25.83 -4.35 3.17
N ARG A 59 25.75 -5.44 3.94
CA ARG A 59 26.85 -5.95 4.74
C ARG A 59 27.98 -6.55 3.91
N LEU A 60 27.66 -7.23 2.81
CA LEU A 60 28.66 -7.81 1.90
C LEU A 60 29.44 -6.72 1.17
N CYS A 61 28.75 -5.63 0.80
CA CYS A 61 29.35 -4.49 0.11
C CYS A 61 29.98 -3.45 1.06
N GLY A 62 29.76 -3.57 2.37
CA GLY A 62 30.28 -2.61 3.36
C GLY A 62 29.74 -1.19 3.19
N SER A 63 28.57 -1.01 2.57
CA SER A 63 28.01 0.30 2.23
C SER A 63 26.76 0.63 3.06
N PHE A 64 26.82 1.77 3.75
CA PHE A 64 25.71 2.31 4.52
C PHE A 64 24.65 2.97 3.62
N GLU A 65 25.06 3.49 2.49
CA GLU A 65 24.21 4.12 1.47
C GLU A 65 23.17 3.13 0.94
N MET A 66 23.52 1.84 0.83
CA MET A 66 22.59 0.78 0.46
C MET A 66 21.46 0.61 1.49
N ILE A 67 21.73 0.85 2.77
CA ILE A 67 20.71 0.79 3.83
C ILE A 67 19.75 1.98 3.70
N ILE A 68 20.27 3.19 3.46
CA ILE A 68 19.46 4.39 3.23
C ILE A 68 18.56 4.19 2.01
N ALA A 69 19.13 3.77 0.87
CA ALA A 69 18.39 3.52 -0.36
C ALA A 69 17.34 2.42 -0.17
N GLY A 70 17.70 1.34 0.53
CA GLY A 70 16.77 0.27 0.87
C GLY A 70 15.59 0.76 1.70
N ARG A 71 15.83 1.57 2.73
CA ARG A 71 14.76 2.17 3.56
C ARG A 71 13.85 3.09 2.76
N LEU A 72 14.39 3.86 1.83
CA LEU A 72 13.60 4.69 0.91
C LEU A 72 12.67 3.81 0.07
N PHE A 73 13.18 2.77 -0.58
CA PHE A 73 12.37 1.85 -1.38
C PHE A 73 11.35 1.07 -0.56
N SER A 74 11.70 0.65 0.65
CA SER A 74 10.75 0.06 1.62
C SER A 74 9.60 1.02 1.91
N GLY A 75 9.92 2.30 2.13
CA GLY A 75 8.92 3.35 2.30
C GLY A 75 8.00 3.49 1.10
N VAL A 76 8.58 3.59 -0.11
CA VAL A 76 7.82 3.68 -1.37
C VAL A 76 6.89 2.48 -1.53
N CYS A 77 7.39 1.28 -1.27
CA CYS A 77 6.56 0.07 -1.27
C CYS A 77 5.42 0.17 -0.26
N GLY A 78 5.68 0.55 0.99
CA GLY A 78 4.66 0.69 2.03
C GLY A 78 3.57 1.69 1.65
N GLY A 79 3.97 2.86 1.12
CA GLY A 79 3.03 3.88 0.65
C GLY A 79 2.18 3.41 -0.53
N LEU A 80 2.78 2.76 -1.53
CA LEU A 80 2.04 2.21 -2.67
C LEU A 80 1.10 1.08 -2.23
N ALA A 81 1.63 0.08 -1.53
CA ALA A 81 0.91 -1.14 -1.19
C ALA A 81 -0.29 -0.83 -0.29
N LEU A 82 -0.13 -0.01 0.74
CA LEU A 82 -1.23 0.32 1.67
C LEU A 82 -2.40 1.00 0.95
N ASN A 83 -2.11 2.06 0.18
CA ASN A 83 -3.14 2.83 -0.50
C ASN A 83 -3.86 1.99 -1.55
N ILE A 84 -3.11 1.27 -2.40
CA ILE A 84 -3.72 0.48 -3.47
C ILE A 84 -4.48 -0.73 -2.89
N HIS A 85 -3.97 -1.35 -1.81
CA HIS A 85 -4.65 -2.46 -1.16
C HIS A 85 -6.00 -2.04 -0.58
N LEU A 86 -6.06 -0.90 0.13
CA LEU A 86 -7.33 -0.38 0.66
C LEU A 86 -8.33 -0.05 -0.45
N MET A 87 -7.86 0.53 -1.56
CA MET A 87 -8.70 0.75 -2.74
C MET A 87 -9.22 -0.55 -3.33
N TYR A 88 -8.34 -1.54 -3.55
CA TYR A 88 -8.72 -2.83 -4.12
C TYR A 88 -9.71 -3.57 -3.22
N ALA A 89 -9.45 -3.64 -1.92
CA ALA A 89 -10.33 -4.26 -0.94
C ALA A 89 -11.70 -3.57 -0.89
N GLY A 90 -11.74 -2.23 -0.89
CA GLY A 90 -13.00 -1.47 -0.90
C GLY A 90 -13.82 -1.64 -2.18
N GLU A 91 -13.17 -1.78 -3.32
CA GLU A 91 -13.83 -2.00 -4.62
C GLU A 91 -14.29 -3.46 -4.82
N CYS A 92 -13.62 -4.43 -4.20
CA CYS A 92 -13.99 -5.85 -4.27
C CYS A 92 -15.01 -6.26 -3.20
N ALA A 93 -15.09 -5.52 -2.10
CA ALA A 93 -15.99 -5.83 -1.00
C ALA A 93 -17.44 -5.40 -1.29
N PRO A 94 -18.43 -6.26 -0.97
CA PRO A 94 -19.84 -5.88 -1.05
C PRO A 94 -20.13 -4.77 -0.02
N ARG A 95 -21.08 -3.87 -0.32
CA ARG A 95 -21.31 -2.64 0.47
C ARG A 95 -21.46 -2.89 1.98
N ARG A 96 -22.13 -3.97 2.35
CA ARG A 96 -22.39 -4.36 3.75
C ARG A 96 -21.12 -4.79 4.51
N LEU A 97 -20.10 -5.28 3.82
CA LEU A 97 -18.89 -5.83 4.43
C LEU A 97 -17.65 -4.95 4.26
N ARG A 98 -17.73 -3.84 3.51
CA ARG A 98 -16.57 -2.94 3.27
C ARG A 98 -15.83 -2.53 4.54
N GLY A 99 -16.56 -2.24 5.63
CA GLY A 99 -15.95 -1.91 6.92
C GLY A 99 -15.13 -3.07 7.51
N LEU A 100 -15.60 -4.31 7.36
CA LEU A 100 -14.88 -5.50 7.82
C LEU A 100 -13.58 -5.71 7.03
N PHE A 101 -13.59 -5.47 5.72
CA PHE A 101 -12.38 -5.54 4.88
C PHE A 101 -11.35 -4.45 5.22
N ALA A 102 -11.78 -3.28 5.71
CA ALA A 102 -10.84 -2.28 6.22
C ALA A 102 -10.13 -2.76 7.51
N ILE A 103 -10.84 -3.51 8.36
CA ILE A 103 -10.29 -4.07 9.61
C ILE A 103 -9.28 -5.20 9.31
N THR A 104 -9.49 -5.99 8.27
CA THR A 104 -8.52 -7.05 7.92
C THR A 104 -7.17 -6.46 7.51
N ALA A 105 -7.17 -5.34 6.78
CA ALA A 105 -5.94 -4.63 6.42
C ALA A 105 -5.18 -4.11 7.66
N SER A 106 -5.88 -3.46 8.60
CA SER A 106 -5.24 -2.96 9.83
C SER A 106 -4.74 -4.11 10.73
N THR A 107 -5.50 -5.21 10.80
CA THR A 107 -5.10 -6.43 11.51
C THR A 107 -3.85 -7.04 10.89
N ALA A 108 -3.78 -7.15 9.56
CA ALA A 108 -2.61 -7.66 8.86
C ALA A 108 -1.36 -6.81 9.12
N ILE A 109 -1.50 -5.49 9.18
CA ILE A 109 -0.40 -4.57 9.55
C ILE A 109 0.07 -4.83 10.99
N ALA A 110 -0.87 -4.98 11.93
CA ALA A 110 -0.55 -5.27 13.33
C ALA A 110 0.18 -6.62 13.48
N VAL A 111 -0.29 -7.66 12.81
CA VAL A 111 0.37 -8.98 12.77
C VAL A 111 1.75 -8.87 12.13
N GLY A 112 1.88 -8.13 11.03
CA GLY A 112 3.17 -7.90 10.37
C GLY A 112 4.18 -7.20 11.28
N LYS A 113 3.76 -6.15 12.00
CA LYS A 113 4.60 -5.47 13.01
C LYS A 113 5.01 -6.43 14.13
N PHE A 114 4.07 -7.22 14.63
CA PHE A 114 4.34 -8.22 15.67
C PHE A 114 5.37 -9.26 15.23
N VAL A 115 5.20 -9.84 14.04
CA VAL A 115 6.17 -10.79 13.46
C VAL A 115 7.53 -10.11 13.25
N GLY A 116 7.55 -8.87 12.75
CA GLY A 116 8.78 -8.08 12.60
C GLY A 116 9.54 -7.91 13.92
N PHE A 117 8.84 -7.55 15.00
CA PHE A 117 9.45 -7.45 16.33
C PHE A 117 9.91 -8.80 16.87
N ALA A 118 9.13 -9.87 16.69
CA ALA A 118 9.51 -11.20 17.13
C ALA A 118 10.78 -11.70 16.41
N LEU A 119 10.90 -11.48 15.10
CA LEU A 119 12.09 -11.81 14.32
C LEU A 119 13.29 -10.91 14.69
N GLY A 120 13.02 -9.66 15.07
CA GLY A 120 14.03 -8.69 15.51
C GLY A 120 14.64 -8.98 16.89
N LEU A 121 14.12 -9.95 17.64
CA LEU A 121 14.72 -10.36 18.91
C LEU A 121 16.14 -10.89 18.70
N ARG A 122 17.03 -10.58 19.65
CA ARG A 122 18.42 -11.07 19.65
C ARG A 122 18.51 -12.60 19.57
N GLU A 123 17.56 -13.32 20.17
CA GLU A 123 17.51 -14.78 20.15
C GLU A 123 17.14 -15.37 18.77
N VAL A 124 16.67 -14.54 17.83
CA VAL A 124 16.12 -14.98 16.54
C VAL A 124 17.00 -14.50 15.37
N LEU A 125 16.76 -13.29 14.85
CA LEU A 125 17.56 -12.70 13.76
C LEU A 125 18.19 -11.34 14.14
N GLY A 126 17.95 -10.86 15.35
CA GLY A 126 18.47 -9.58 15.87
C GLY A 126 19.96 -9.61 16.27
N VAL A 127 20.71 -10.64 15.87
CA VAL A 127 22.16 -10.71 16.07
C VAL A 127 22.91 -9.96 14.96
N ASP A 128 24.10 -9.43 15.27
CA ASP A 128 24.96 -8.72 14.31
C ASP A 128 25.26 -9.54 13.04
N ALA A 129 25.21 -10.87 13.15
CA ALA A 129 25.43 -11.76 12.02
C ALA A 129 24.25 -11.81 11.02
N LEU A 130 23.01 -11.64 11.50
CA LEU A 130 21.79 -12.00 10.77
C LEU A 130 20.86 -10.81 10.49
N TRP A 131 21.17 -9.61 10.97
CA TRP A 131 20.37 -8.41 10.67
C TRP A 131 20.12 -8.14 9.17
N PRO A 132 21.03 -8.43 8.21
CA PRO A 132 20.71 -8.24 6.80
C PRO A 132 19.65 -9.24 6.30
N VAL A 133 19.65 -10.45 6.87
CA VAL A 133 18.66 -11.50 6.58
C VAL A 133 17.29 -11.08 7.12
N LEU A 134 17.24 -10.50 8.32
CA LEU A 134 16.02 -9.90 8.88
C LEU A 134 15.41 -8.86 7.94
N MET A 135 16.25 -8.03 7.30
CA MET A 135 15.76 -7.03 6.34
C MET A 135 15.32 -7.67 5.02
N ALA A 136 16.07 -8.66 4.54
CA ALA A 136 15.80 -9.37 3.29
C ALA A 136 14.54 -10.25 3.34
N ILE A 137 14.09 -10.68 4.53
CA ILE A 137 12.91 -11.54 4.67
C ILE A 137 11.63 -10.90 4.13
N ASN A 138 11.58 -9.57 4.00
CA ASN A 138 10.49 -8.85 3.34
C ASN A 138 10.29 -9.24 1.87
N ALA A 139 11.29 -9.84 1.21
CA ALA A 139 11.12 -10.41 -0.12
C ALA A 139 10.14 -11.60 -0.13
N LEU A 140 10.04 -12.36 0.96
CA LEU A 140 9.15 -13.52 1.05
C LEU A 140 7.67 -13.16 0.85
N PRO A 141 7.05 -12.24 1.64
CA PRO A 141 5.67 -11.84 1.40
C PRO A 141 5.48 -11.18 0.03
N ALA A 142 6.48 -10.43 -0.48
CA ALA A 142 6.42 -9.85 -1.82
C ALA A 142 6.36 -10.93 -2.93
N LEU A 143 7.14 -12.00 -2.79
CA LEU A 143 7.11 -13.14 -3.72
C LEU A 143 5.80 -13.91 -3.63
N ILE A 144 5.30 -14.15 -2.41
CA ILE A 144 3.99 -14.79 -2.21
C ILE A 144 2.90 -13.95 -2.88
N GLN A 145 2.93 -12.63 -2.71
CA GLN A 145 1.99 -11.72 -3.36
C GLN A 145 2.14 -11.75 -4.89
N LEU A 146 3.37 -11.78 -5.41
CA LEU A 146 3.65 -11.85 -6.85
C LEU A 146 3.08 -13.14 -7.49
N LEU A 147 3.14 -14.26 -6.77
CA LEU A 147 2.63 -15.55 -7.23
C LEU A 147 1.11 -15.68 -7.06
N THR A 148 0.55 -15.17 -5.97
CA THR A 148 -0.89 -15.34 -5.65
C THR A 148 -1.79 -14.33 -6.35
N LEU A 149 -1.37 -13.06 -6.42
CA LEU A 149 -2.21 -11.97 -6.94
C LEU A 149 -2.64 -12.15 -8.41
N PRO A 150 -1.85 -12.76 -9.32
CA PRO A 150 -2.31 -13.08 -10.68
C PRO A 150 -3.58 -13.93 -10.74
N PHE A 151 -3.87 -14.76 -9.73
CA PHE A 151 -5.08 -15.58 -9.68
C PHE A 151 -6.34 -14.81 -9.25
N PHE A 152 -6.19 -13.63 -8.65
CA PHE A 152 -7.31 -12.81 -8.21
C PHE A 152 -7.92 -12.03 -9.36
N PRO A 153 -9.24 -11.78 -9.38
CA PRO A 153 -9.88 -10.96 -10.40
C PRO A 153 -9.40 -9.50 -10.33
N ASN A 154 -9.55 -8.76 -11.42
CA ASN A 154 -9.42 -7.31 -11.36
C ASN A 154 -10.60 -6.72 -10.56
N SER A 155 -10.43 -5.51 -10.02
CA SER A 155 -11.52 -4.81 -9.34
C SER A 155 -12.74 -4.69 -10.28
N PRO A 156 -13.95 -5.16 -9.86
CA PRO A 156 -15.14 -5.07 -10.69
C PRO A 156 -15.48 -3.63 -11.09
N ARG A 157 -15.31 -2.68 -10.15
CA ARG A 157 -15.50 -1.25 -10.39
C ARG A 157 -14.53 -0.72 -11.44
N TYR A 158 -13.25 -1.13 -11.38
CA TYR A 158 -12.26 -0.76 -12.41
C TYR A 158 -12.63 -1.32 -13.79
N LEU A 159 -13.09 -2.57 -13.86
CA LEU A 159 -13.52 -3.17 -15.13
C LEU A 159 -14.71 -2.42 -15.73
N LEU A 160 -15.70 -2.08 -14.91
CA LEU A 160 -16.91 -1.40 -15.38
C LEU A 160 -16.67 0.07 -15.72
N ILE A 161 -16.08 0.85 -14.80
CA ILE A 161 -15.96 2.31 -14.94
C ILE A 161 -14.79 2.69 -15.84
N ASP A 162 -13.57 2.23 -15.50
CA ASP A 162 -12.36 2.63 -16.21
C ASP A 162 -12.20 1.91 -17.56
N LYS A 163 -12.56 0.61 -17.64
CA LYS A 163 -12.43 -0.19 -18.87
C LYS A 163 -13.71 -0.33 -19.71
N LYS A 164 -14.88 0.04 -19.18
CA LYS A 164 -16.19 -0.14 -19.84
C LYS A 164 -16.49 -1.60 -20.22
N ASP A 165 -15.91 -2.53 -19.45
CA ASP A 165 -16.04 -3.97 -19.63
C ASP A 165 -17.08 -4.53 -18.64
N LYS A 166 -18.34 -4.57 -19.09
CA LYS A 166 -19.46 -5.06 -18.28
C LYS A 166 -19.39 -6.57 -18.05
N GLU A 167 -18.96 -7.33 -19.06
CA GLU A 167 -18.86 -8.79 -18.99
C GLU A 167 -17.76 -9.20 -18.01
N GLY A 168 -16.58 -8.57 -18.09
CA GLY A 168 -15.50 -8.77 -17.14
C GLY A 168 -15.88 -8.37 -15.71
N CYS A 169 -16.70 -7.32 -15.53
CA CYS A 169 -17.23 -6.95 -14.22
C CYS A 169 -18.12 -8.06 -13.63
N ILE A 170 -19.06 -8.60 -14.41
CA ILE A 170 -19.94 -9.69 -13.96
C ILE A 170 -19.13 -10.92 -13.58
N GLU A 171 -18.12 -11.28 -14.38
CA GLU A 171 -17.26 -12.42 -14.10
C GLU A 171 -16.43 -12.22 -12.83
N ALA A 172 -15.85 -11.02 -12.64
CA ALA A 172 -15.11 -10.68 -11.43
C ALA A 172 -16.00 -10.72 -10.18
N VAL A 173 -17.24 -10.25 -10.28
CA VAL A 173 -18.23 -10.32 -9.19
C VAL A 173 -18.57 -11.76 -8.84
N LYS A 174 -18.84 -12.61 -9.84
CA LYS A 174 -19.09 -14.04 -9.62
C LYS A 174 -17.90 -14.74 -8.97
N GLN A 175 -16.69 -14.44 -9.42
CA GLN A 175 -15.47 -15.01 -8.84
C GLN A 175 -15.25 -14.55 -7.39
N LEU A 176 -15.62 -13.33 -7.03
CA LEU A 176 -15.44 -12.77 -5.68
C LEU A 176 -16.54 -13.18 -4.70
N TRP A 177 -17.81 -13.18 -5.12
CA TRP A 177 -18.98 -13.32 -4.26
C TRP A 177 -19.73 -14.64 -4.46
N GLY A 178 -19.33 -15.45 -5.44
CA GLY A 178 -19.96 -16.72 -5.80
C GLY A 178 -21.22 -16.55 -6.66
N ASP A 179 -21.85 -17.68 -6.97
CA ASP A 179 -23.09 -17.72 -7.74
C ASP A 179 -24.26 -17.14 -6.92
N GLY A 180 -24.81 -16.03 -7.41
CA GLY A 180 -25.91 -15.31 -6.77
C GLY A 180 -26.42 -14.15 -7.63
N ASP A 181 -27.59 -13.62 -7.27
CA ASP A 181 -28.12 -12.41 -7.91
C ASP A 181 -27.44 -11.16 -7.33
N HIS A 182 -26.35 -10.75 -7.96
CA HIS A 182 -25.61 -9.54 -7.62
C HIS A 182 -26.00 -8.35 -8.49
N MET A 183 -27.13 -8.42 -9.21
CA MET A 183 -27.54 -7.38 -10.16
C MET A 183 -27.80 -6.04 -9.49
N ALA A 184 -28.24 -6.02 -8.23
CA ALA A 184 -28.41 -4.78 -7.47
C ALA A 184 -27.09 -3.99 -7.32
N GLU A 185 -26.00 -4.68 -6.92
CA GLU A 185 -24.68 -4.06 -6.78
C GLU A 185 -24.09 -3.67 -8.14
N ILE A 186 -24.32 -4.48 -9.18
CA ILE A 186 -23.88 -4.15 -10.55
C ILE A 186 -24.62 -2.91 -11.07
N ASN A 187 -25.94 -2.82 -10.86
CA ASN A 187 -26.75 -1.67 -11.26
C ASN A 187 -26.31 -0.41 -10.51
N ASP A 188 -25.99 -0.53 -9.22
CA ASP A 188 -25.43 0.56 -8.42
C ASP A 188 -24.09 1.07 -9.01
N MET A 189 -23.20 0.16 -9.44
CA MET A 189 -21.94 0.55 -10.10
C MET A 189 -22.19 1.15 -11.49
N MET A 190 -23.22 0.71 -12.22
CA MET A 190 -23.62 1.32 -13.49
C MET A 190 -24.17 2.74 -13.30
N ALA A 191 -25.00 2.96 -12.28
CA ALA A 191 -25.49 4.29 -11.93
C ALA A 191 -24.34 5.23 -11.53
N GLU A 192 -23.34 4.72 -10.82
CA GLU A 192 -22.11 5.46 -10.51
C GLU A 192 -21.32 5.80 -11.78
N GLN A 193 -21.19 4.86 -12.72
CA GLN A 193 -20.54 5.11 -14.01
C GLN A 193 -21.25 6.21 -14.80
N GLU A 194 -22.58 6.23 -14.80
CA GLU A 194 -23.38 7.27 -15.45
C GLU A 194 -23.24 8.64 -14.76
N ALA A 195 -23.20 8.67 -13.43
CA ALA A 195 -23.00 9.91 -12.67
C ALA A 195 -21.62 10.54 -12.89
N ILE A 196 -20.58 9.71 -13.05
CA ILE A 196 -19.20 10.15 -13.30
C ILE A 196 -18.97 10.40 -14.81
N ARG A 197 -19.92 10.04 -15.67
CA ARG A 197 -19.78 10.13 -17.13
C ARG A 197 -19.64 11.60 -17.57
N GLY A 198 -18.43 11.98 -17.95
CA GLY A 198 -18.10 13.34 -18.38
C GLY A 198 -17.38 14.18 -17.32
N GLU A 199 -17.19 13.65 -16.10
CA GLU A 199 -16.24 14.21 -15.15
C GLU A 199 -14.82 13.74 -15.51
N GLU A 200 -13.89 14.70 -15.62
CA GLU A 200 -12.47 14.36 -15.74
C GLU A 200 -11.92 13.89 -14.39
N ALA A 201 -10.87 13.06 -14.44
CA ALA A 201 -10.18 12.63 -13.24
C ALA A 201 -9.63 13.86 -12.48
N LYS A 202 -10.20 14.13 -11.29
CA LYS A 202 -9.81 15.28 -10.47
C LYS A 202 -8.33 15.19 -10.09
N SER A 203 -7.59 16.26 -10.32
CA SER A 203 -6.20 16.38 -9.87
C SER A 203 -6.15 16.62 -8.35
N ILE A 204 -4.99 16.35 -7.74
CA ILE A 204 -4.75 16.65 -6.32
C ILE A 204 -4.99 18.15 -6.06
N CYS A 205 -4.61 19.03 -6.99
CA CYS A 205 -4.84 20.47 -6.88
C CYS A 205 -6.34 20.84 -6.90
N ASP A 206 -7.16 20.06 -7.62
CA ASP A 206 -8.61 20.31 -7.70
C ASP A 206 -9.29 19.96 -6.36
N LEU A 207 -8.75 18.99 -5.63
CA LEU A 207 -9.22 18.62 -4.29
C LEU A 207 -9.14 19.79 -3.30
N PHE A 208 -8.09 20.61 -3.38
CA PHE A 208 -7.93 21.80 -2.54
C PHE A 208 -8.84 22.95 -2.97
N ARG A 209 -9.25 22.97 -4.24
CA ARG A 209 -10.04 24.05 -4.83
C ARG A 209 -11.55 23.82 -4.71
N ASP A 210 -11.96 22.55 -4.69
CA ASP A 210 -13.36 22.14 -4.64
C ASP A 210 -13.94 22.34 -3.22
N LYS A 211 -14.90 23.26 -3.12
CA LYS A 211 -15.56 23.61 -1.85
C LYS A 211 -16.36 22.44 -1.27
N ALA A 212 -16.82 21.49 -2.08
CA ALA A 212 -17.64 20.37 -1.63
C ALA A 212 -16.82 19.37 -0.79
N VAL A 213 -15.56 19.14 -1.16
CA VAL A 213 -14.65 18.18 -0.50
C VAL A 213 -13.68 18.83 0.46
N ARG A 214 -13.54 20.17 0.47
CA ARG A 214 -12.59 20.90 1.32
C ARG A 214 -12.70 20.54 2.80
N TRP A 215 -13.91 20.46 3.36
CA TRP A 215 -14.09 20.09 4.77
C TRP A 215 -13.70 18.65 5.05
N GLN A 216 -14.05 17.72 4.15
CA GLN A 216 -13.65 16.31 4.27
C GLN A 216 -12.12 16.18 4.24
N PHE A 217 -11.46 16.91 3.35
CA PHE A 217 -10.00 16.93 3.27
C PHE A 217 -9.36 17.50 4.54
N ILE A 218 -9.84 18.64 5.06
CA ILE A 218 -9.33 19.24 6.30
C ILE A 218 -9.49 18.28 7.47
N THR A 219 -10.66 17.64 7.61
CA THR A 219 -10.91 16.66 8.67
C THR A 219 -9.96 15.47 8.55
N LEU A 220 -9.80 14.89 7.37
CA LEU A 220 -8.87 13.77 7.14
C LEU A 220 -7.42 14.15 7.43
N PHE A 221 -7.01 15.34 7.02
CA PHE A 221 -5.66 15.86 7.27
C PHE A 221 -5.41 16.04 8.77
N LEU A 222 -6.34 16.66 9.49
CA LEU A 222 -6.23 16.88 10.93
C LEU A 222 -6.20 15.56 11.70
N VAL A 223 -7.15 14.66 11.42
CA VAL A 223 -7.22 13.36 12.09
C VAL A 223 -5.95 12.55 11.85
N SER A 224 -5.46 12.50 10.60
CA SER A 224 -4.23 11.77 10.27
C SER A 224 -3.02 12.38 10.96
N SER A 225 -2.90 13.71 10.98
CA SER A 225 -1.80 14.42 11.64
C SER A 225 -1.80 14.17 13.15
N CYS A 226 -2.95 14.33 13.81
CA CYS A 226 -3.09 14.06 15.24
C CYS A 226 -2.73 12.60 15.57
N THR A 227 -3.20 11.65 14.78
CA THR A 227 -2.92 10.22 14.98
C THR A 227 -1.43 9.92 14.88
N GLN A 228 -0.72 10.56 13.95
CA GLN A 228 0.74 10.42 13.83
C GLN A 228 1.49 11.08 14.99
N LEU A 229 1.04 12.25 15.45
CA LEU A 229 1.65 12.98 16.56
C LEU A 229 1.51 12.29 17.92
N ILE A 230 0.51 11.43 18.09
CA ILE A 230 0.36 10.60 19.30
C ILE A 230 1.40 9.45 19.34
N GLY A 231 2.21 9.29 18.29
CA GLY A 231 3.31 8.33 18.28
C GLY A 231 2.89 6.90 17.93
N ILE A 232 1.81 6.74 17.17
CA ILE A 232 1.29 5.42 16.76
C ILE A 232 2.31 4.59 15.97
N ASN A 233 3.23 5.27 15.28
CA ASN A 233 4.35 4.65 14.59
C ASN A 233 5.58 4.65 15.48
N VAL A 234 5.65 3.64 16.34
CA VAL A 234 6.92 3.23 16.98
C VAL A 234 7.80 2.66 15.86
N VAL A 235 8.93 3.32 15.61
CA VAL A 235 9.98 2.85 14.69
C VAL A 235 11.14 2.28 15.49
#